data_AF-A0A512UDB8-F1
#
_entry.id   AF-A0A512UDB8-F1
#
_cell.length_a   1.000
_cell.length_b   1.000
_cell.length_c   1.000
_cell.angle_alpha   90.00
_cell.angle_beta   90.00
_cell.angle_gamma   90.00
#
_symmetry.space_group_name_H-M   'P 1'
#
loop_
_entity.id
_entity.type
_entity.pdbx_description
1 polymer ?
#
loop_
_entity_poly.entity_id
_entity_poly.type
_entity_poly.pdbx_seq_one_letter_code
_entity_poly.pdbx_strand_id
1 'polypeptide(L)'
;MAQEKRKPFKGKKLHKDLRDYKSQEIKRSLVHRARLRKNYFKLLEKEGLPAGHEHTGTDEGATDKPEADAASSDEESGSGSGPDEQYPNEERGEPQLSEADSGSGSGSARKRHGAPLPPQKDIPKTREVVPKRKPLNFAERAKLAKERKEQKREEELRRVQERRRRLEQSQREREQKKLSLSKRTRRGQPVMGPKINDLLDKIRQNS
;
A
#
# COMPACT_ATOMS: atom_id res chain seq x y z
N MET A 1 -23.20 -33.29 5.58
CA MET A 1 -21.97 -32.50 5.37
C MET A 1 -22.36 -31.09 4.93
N ALA A 2 -22.24 -30.07 5.79
CA ALA A 2 -22.60 -28.70 5.45
C ALA A 2 -21.33 -27.88 5.17
N GLN A 3 -21.20 -27.35 3.97
CA GLN A 3 -20.09 -26.49 3.56
C GLN A 3 -20.23 -25.13 4.26
N GLU A 4 -19.29 -24.80 5.15
CA GLU A 4 -19.22 -23.51 5.82
C GLU A 4 -19.06 -22.38 4.80
N LYS A 5 -20.12 -21.55 4.68
CA LYS A 5 -20.11 -20.33 3.87
C LYS A 5 -19.17 -19.32 4.51
N ARG A 6 -17.92 -19.27 4.04
CA ARG A 6 -16.95 -18.23 4.41
C ARG A 6 -17.57 -16.85 4.16
N LYS A 7 -17.47 -15.95 5.15
CA LYS A 7 -17.91 -14.56 5.02
C LYS A 7 -17.23 -13.95 3.79
N PRO A 8 -17.97 -13.35 2.85
CA PRO A 8 -17.38 -12.79 1.65
C PRO A 8 -16.37 -11.71 2.04
N PHE A 9 -15.19 -11.76 1.41
CA PHE A 9 -14.14 -10.77 1.56
C PHE A 9 -14.71 -9.41 1.13
N LYS A 10 -15.03 -8.54 2.09
CA LYS A 10 -15.42 -7.16 1.81
C LYS A 10 -14.17 -6.46 1.31
N GLY A 11 -13.98 -6.45 -0.01
CA GLY A 11 -12.92 -5.72 -0.67
C GLY A 11 -12.91 -4.25 -0.23
N LYS A 12 -11.73 -3.63 -0.28
CA LYS A 12 -11.57 -2.21 0.01
C LYS A 12 -12.56 -1.45 -0.88
N LYS A 13 -13.45 -0.67 -0.27
CA LYS A 13 -14.42 0.14 -1.01
C LYS A 13 -13.62 1.09 -1.90
N LEU A 14 -13.68 0.86 -3.20
CA LEU A 14 -13.21 1.85 -4.18
C LEU A 14 -14.00 3.12 -3.89
N HIS A 15 -13.28 4.19 -3.58
CA HIS A 15 -13.91 5.48 -3.41
C HIS A 15 -14.51 5.87 -4.76
N LYS A 16 -15.82 6.10 -4.78
CA LYS A 16 -16.55 6.46 -6.01
C LYS A 16 -16.03 7.77 -6.59
N ASP A 17 -15.62 8.70 -5.73
CA ASP A 17 -15.00 9.96 -6.11
C ASP A 17 -13.54 10.04 -5.68
N LEU A 18 -12.66 10.34 -6.65
CA LEU A 18 -11.24 10.55 -6.41
C LEU A 18 -10.98 11.77 -5.50
N ARG A 19 -11.86 12.78 -5.55
CA ARG A 19 -11.74 13.99 -4.73
C ARG A 19 -11.92 13.65 -3.25
N ASP A 20 -12.97 12.92 -2.91
CA ASP A 20 -13.24 12.48 -1.54
C ASP A 20 -12.18 11.51 -1.02
N TYR A 21 -11.65 10.65 -1.90
CA TYR A 21 -10.54 9.78 -1.54
C TYR A 21 -9.31 10.59 -1.08
N LYS A 22 -8.89 11.54 -1.92
CA LYS A 22 -7.75 12.43 -1.60
C LYS A 22 -8.02 13.24 -0.34
N SER A 23 -9.22 13.79 -0.17
CA SER A 23 -9.59 14.51 1.05
C SER A 23 -9.53 13.63 2.30
N GLN A 24 -9.94 12.37 2.22
CA GLN A 24 -9.80 11.42 3.34
C GLN A 24 -8.35 11.05 3.61
N GLU A 25 -7.54 10.88 2.57
CA GLU A 25 -6.11 10.58 2.68
C GLU A 25 -5.35 11.74 3.34
N ILE A 26 -5.63 12.98 2.94
CA ILE A 26 -5.08 14.20 3.56
C ILE A 26 -5.50 14.27 5.04
N LYS A 27 -6.77 14.02 5.37
CA LYS A 27 -7.23 13.99 6.76
C LYS A 27 -6.48 12.93 7.59
N ARG A 28 -6.31 11.72 7.04
CA ARG A 28 -5.57 10.64 7.71
C ARG A 28 -4.10 11.01 7.93
N SER A 29 -3.43 11.58 6.94
CA SER A 29 -2.02 11.97 7.04
C SER A 29 -1.81 13.10 8.04
N LEU A 30 -2.71 14.09 8.09
CA LEU A 30 -2.66 15.17 9.08
C LEU A 30 -2.84 14.65 10.51
N VAL A 31 -3.82 13.76 10.73
CA VAL A 31 -4.04 13.14 12.05
C VAL A 31 -2.83 12.30 12.47
N HIS A 32 -2.25 11.53 11.55
CA HIS A 32 -1.05 10.74 11.82
C HIS A 32 0.13 11.63 12.19
N ARG A 33 0.38 12.71 11.43
CA ARG A 33 1.43 13.70 11.70
C ARG A 33 1.25 14.35 13.08
N ALA A 34 0.03 14.75 13.43
CA ALA A 34 -0.26 15.31 14.75
C ALA A 34 0.02 14.30 15.88
N ARG A 35 -0.33 13.03 15.67
CA ARG A 35 -0.06 11.95 16.65
C ARG A 35 1.45 11.68 16.80
N LEU A 36 2.20 11.66 15.70
CA LEU A 36 3.66 11.52 15.73
C LEU A 36 4.32 12.68 16.47
N ARG A 37 3.92 13.92 16.17
CA ARG A 37 4.39 15.11 16.91
C ARG A 37 4.13 14.97 18.41
N LYS A 38 2.90 14.61 18.80
CA LYS A 38 2.55 14.40 20.22
C LYS A 38 3.39 13.31 20.89
N ASN A 39 3.64 12.20 20.19
CA ASN A 39 4.48 11.12 20.72
C ASN A 39 5.95 11.54 20.85
N TYR A 40 6.46 12.32 19.89
CA TYR A 40 7.81 12.86 19.92
C TYR A 40 8.01 13.81 21.11
N PHE A 41 7.08 14.74 21.34
CA PHE A 41 7.14 15.62 22.52
C PHE A 41 7.13 14.84 23.84
N LYS A 42 6.31 13.78 23.94
CA LYS A 42 6.33 12.88 25.11
C LYS A 42 7.65 12.12 25.31
N LEU A 43 8.39 11.84 24.24
CA LEU A 43 9.70 11.21 24.34
C LEU A 43 10.75 12.23 24.79
N LEU A 44 10.74 13.45 24.23
CA LEU A 44 11.60 14.55 24.68
C LEU A 44 11.42 14.87 26.17
N GLU A 45 10.17 14.94 26.63
CA GLU A 45 9.85 15.12 28.06
C GLU A 45 10.46 14.02 28.95
N LYS A 46 10.47 12.76 28.47
CA LYS A 46 11.07 11.64 29.21
C LYS A 46 12.59 11.65 29.21
N GLU A 47 13.19 12.20 28.17
CA GLU A 47 14.64 12.31 28.03
C GLU A 47 15.20 13.54 28.76
N GLY A 48 14.34 14.36 29.38
CA GLY A 48 14.74 15.55 30.13
C GLY A 48 15.25 16.69 29.25
N LEU A 49 15.06 16.59 27.94
CA LEU A 49 15.33 17.68 27.01
C LEU A 49 14.13 18.64 27.08
N PRO A 50 14.34 19.93 27.41
CA PRO A 50 13.25 20.89 27.40
C PRO A 50 12.73 20.93 25.96
N ALA A 51 11.52 20.42 25.76
CA ALA A 51 10.78 20.65 24.53
C ALA A 51 10.68 22.17 24.42
N GLY A 52 11.47 22.77 23.51
CA GLY A 52 11.56 24.21 23.34
C GLY A 52 10.16 24.78 23.11
N HIS A 53 9.54 25.22 24.21
CA HIS A 53 8.22 25.81 24.23
C HIS A 53 8.35 27.32 24.05
N GLU A 54 9.18 27.74 23.10
CA GLU A 54 9.20 29.12 22.58
C GLU A 54 8.23 29.15 21.39
N HIS A 55 6.94 29.02 21.70
CA HIS A 55 5.90 29.59 20.87
C HIS A 55 4.89 30.22 21.83
N THR A 56 5.26 31.42 22.26
CA THR A 56 4.36 32.41 22.82
C THR A 56 3.18 32.55 21.87
N GLY A 57 2.04 32.03 22.30
CA GLY A 57 0.77 32.56 21.86
C GLY A 57 0.67 33.99 22.39
N THR A 58 0.69 34.96 21.51
CA THR A 58 -0.02 36.23 21.73
C THR A 58 -1.33 36.12 20.97
N ASP A 59 -2.30 35.50 21.64
CA ASP A 59 -3.72 35.70 21.44
C ASP A 59 -4.17 36.54 22.65
N GLU A 60 -4.14 37.86 22.48
CA GLU A 60 -4.80 38.84 23.37
C GLU A 60 -5.69 39.67 22.44
N GLY A 61 -6.98 39.67 22.74
CA GLY A 61 -8.02 40.15 21.85
C GLY A 61 -8.49 41.58 22.09
N ALA A 62 -9.48 41.91 21.25
CA ALA A 62 -10.63 42.79 21.48
C ALA A 62 -10.54 44.30 21.12
N THR A 63 -11.63 44.75 20.46
CA THR A 63 -12.16 46.13 20.27
C THR A 63 -11.37 47.05 19.31
N ASP A 64 -11.92 47.81 18.36
CA ASP A 64 -13.29 48.23 18.01
C ASP A 64 -13.33 48.75 16.53
N LYS A 65 -14.54 48.81 15.95
CA LYS A 65 -14.93 49.43 14.64
C LYS A 65 -14.70 50.99 14.62
N PRO A 66 -14.99 51.79 13.54
CA PRO A 66 -15.15 51.59 12.08
C PRO A 66 -14.47 52.71 11.19
N GLU A 67 -14.67 52.63 9.86
CA GLU A 67 -14.71 53.70 8.81
C GLU A 67 -13.50 54.65 8.55
N ALA A 68 -12.95 54.62 7.32
CA ALA A 68 -13.05 55.69 6.30
C ALA A 68 -11.92 55.62 5.24
N ASP A 69 -12.37 55.53 3.99
CA ASP A 69 -11.90 56.22 2.77
C ASP A 69 -10.47 56.13 2.19
N ALA A 70 -10.50 56.06 0.85
CA ALA A 70 -9.50 56.44 -0.15
C ALA A 70 -8.27 55.52 -0.28
N ALA A 71 -7.66 55.29 -1.44
CA ALA A 71 -7.91 55.49 -2.87
C ALA A 71 -6.58 55.05 -3.53
N SER A 72 -6.61 54.60 -4.79
CA SER A 72 -5.44 54.57 -5.70
C SER A 72 -4.37 53.50 -5.35
N SER A 73 -3.74 52.74 -6.23
CA SER A 73 -3.47 52.76 -7.68
C SER A 73 -2.91 51.35 -7.97
N ASP A 74 -3.38 50.61 -8.96
CA ASP A 74 -2.88 50.63 -10.35
C ASP A 74 -1.35 50.65 -10.41
N GLU A 75 -0.72 49.50 -10.66
CA GLU A 75 0.56 49.41 -11.39
C GLU A 75 0.77 47.98 -11.90
N GLU A 76 1.35 47.93 -13.08
CA GLU A 76 1.45 46.81 -13.99
C GLU A 76 2.57 45.81 -13.67
N SER A 77 2.46 44.66 -14.33
CA SER A 77 3.57 43.92 -14.96
C SER A 77 4.59 43.20 -14.06
N GLY A 78 4.63 41.89 -14.24
CA GLY A 78 5.67 41.03 -13.66
C GLY A 78 5.59 39.62 -14.20
N SER A 79 5.70 39.46 -15.52
CA SER A 79 5.87 38.17 -16.19
C SER A 79 7.23 37.57 -15.82
N GLY A 80 7.30 36.89 -14.68
CA GLY A 80 8.45 36.08 -14.29
C GLY A 80 8.38 34.71 -14.94
N SER A 81 8.86 34.61 -16.18
CA SER A 81 9.17 33.34 -16.84
C SER A 81 10.31 32.65 -16.10
N GLY A 82 9.97 31.86 -15.08
CA GLY A 82 10.92 30.97 -14.42
C GLY A 82 11.30 29.82 -15.37
N PRO A 83 12.60 29.48 -15.50
CA PRO A 83 13.01 28.36 -16.33
C PRO A 83 12.48 27.05 -15.74
N ASP A 84 11.86 26.26 -16.61
CA ASP A 84 11.37 24.91 -16.39
C ASP A 84 12.55 23.97 -16.08
N GLU A 85 13.00 23.96 -14.82
CA GLU A 85 13.90 22.92 -14.30
C GLU A 85 13.13 21.62 -14.16
N GLN A 86 13.22 20.78 -15.19
CA GLN A 86 12.84 19.38 -15.16
C GLN A 86 13.76 18.62 -14.19
N TYR A 87 13.35 18.55 -12.92
CA TYR A 87 13.90 17.56 -12.00
C TYR A 87 13.42 16.16 -12.42
N PRO A 88 14.32 15.20 -12.71
CA PRO A 88 13.93 13.83 -12.92
C PRO A 88 13.34 13.28 -11.63
N ASN A 89 12.07 12.89 -11.72
CA ASN A 89 11.29 12.24 -10.67
C ASN A 89 11.89 10.86 -10.38
N GLU A 90 12.89 10.80 -9.49
CA GLU A 90 13.35 9.55 -8.91
C GLU A 90 12.25 8.99 -8.01
N GLU A 91 11.56 7.96 -8.53
CA GLU A 91 10.63 7.09 -7.82
C GLU A 91 11.36 6.40 -6.65
N ARG A 92 11.55 7.12 -5.54
CA ARG A 92 11.87 6.55 -4.22
C ARG A 92 10.67 5.71 -3.78
N GLY A 93 10.66 4.47 -4.21
CA GLY A 93 9.81 3.42 -3.64
C GLY A 93 10.24 3.18 -2.19
N GLU A 94 9.57 3.86 -1.26
CA GLU A 94 9.73 3.56 0.17
C GLU A 94 9.30 2.10 0.45
N PRO A 95 10.16 1.27 1.06
CA PRO A 95 9.75 -0.02 1.56
C PRO A 95 8.86 0.17 2.78
N GLN A 96 7.59 -0.24 2.67
CA GLN A 96 6.68 -0.33 3.82
C GLN A 96 7.22 -1.33 4.84
N LEU A 97 7.95 -0.80 5.83
CA LEU A 97 8.30 -1.48 7.07
C LEU A 97 7.01 -1.80 7.83
N SER A 98 6.62 -3.07 7.79
CA SER A 98 5.55 -3.61 8.62
C SER A 98 6.08 -3.81 10.03
N GLU A 99 5.96 -2.78 10.87
CA GLU A 99 6.09 -2.94 12.31
C GLU A 99 4.90 -3.75 12.83
N ALA A 100 5.20 -4.98 13.23
CA ALA A 100 4.29 -5.79 14.01
C ALA A 100 4.23 -5.21 15.43
N ASP A 101 3.24 -4.35 15.67
CA ASP A 101 2.86 -3.86 16.99
C ASP A 101 2.25 -5.01 17.82
N SER A 102 3.06 -5.57 18.70
CA SER A 102 2.63 -6.41 19.82
C SER A 102 2.07 -5.53 20.94
N GLY A 103 0.90 -4.93 20.68
CA GLY A 103 0.12 -4.19 21.65
C GLY A 103 -0.68 -5.13 22.56
N SER A 104 -0.07 -5.50 23.70
CA SER A 104 -0.74 -6.10 24.86
C SER A 104 -1.71 -5.08 25.48
N GLY A 105 -2.95 -5.07 24.99
CA GLY A 105 -4.04 -4.27 25.52
C GLY A 105 -4.94 -5.10 26.44
N SER A 106 -4.74 -4.93 27.74
CA SER A 106 -5.61 -5.41 28.81
C SER A 106 -6.99 -4.74 28.76
N GLY A 107 -8.03 -5.49 29.17
CA GLY A 107 -9.29 -4.93 29.64
C GLY A 107 -10.40 -4.78 28.61
N SER A 108 -11.12 -5.86 28.32
CA SER A 108 -12.54 -5.73 27.95
C SER A 108 -13.29 -7.04 28.25
N ALA A 109 -13.94 -7.08 29.42
CA ALA A 109 -14.87 -8.13 29.81
C ALA A 109 -16.12 -8.09 28.92
N ARG A 110 -16.01 -8.65 27.71
CA ARG A 110 -17.14 -8.89 26.83
C ARG A 110 -17.73 -10.25 27.18
N LYS A 111 -18.99 -10.27 27.64
CA LYS A 111 -19.83 -11.47 27.72
C LYS A 111 -19.79 -12.19 26.37
N ARG A 112 -18.99 -13.25 26.28
CA ARG A 112 -18.93 -14.12 25.11
C ARG A 112 -20.16 -15.03 25.19
N HIS A 113 -21.16 -14.76 24.36
CA HIS A 113 -22.14 -15.79 24.02
C HIS A 113 -21.34 -16.95 23.42
N GLY A 114 -21.30 -18.08 24.14
CA GLY A 114 -20.52 -19.25 23.76
C GLY A 114 -20.98 -19.73 22.38
N ALA A 115 -20.15 -19.50 21.37
CA ALA A 115 -20.33 -20.18 20.10
C ALA A 115 -20.23 -21.69 20.39
N PRO A 116 -21.20 -22.52 19.95
CA PRO A 116 -21.12 -23.95 20.14
C PRO A 116 -19.80 -24.43 19.54
N LEU A 117 -19.04 -25.19 20.35
CA LEU A 117 -17.78 -25.78 19.93
C LEU A 117 -17.99 -26.51 18.60
N PRO A 118 -17.10 -26.34 17.60
CA PRO A 118 -17.21 -27.07 16.35
C PRO A 118 -17.36 -28.56 16.67
N PRO A 119 -18.30 -29.28 16.01
CA PRO A 119 -18.54 -30.68 16.29
C PRO A 119 -17.21 -31.41 16.17
N GLN A 120 -16.83 -32.13 17.23
CA GLN A 120 -15.61 -32.92 17.26
C GLN A 120 -15.72 -33.93 16.12
N LYS A 121 -15.06 -33.64 14.99
CA LYS A 121 -14.80 -34.65 13.98
C LYS A 121 -13.93 -35.69 14.67
N ASP A 122 -14.44 -36.91 14.77
CA ASP A 122 -13.71 -38.06 15.26
C ASP A 122 -12.41 -38.18 14.46
N ILE A 123 -11.33 -37.68 15.02
CA ILE A 123 -9.99 -37.82 14.43
C ILE A 123 -9.69 -39.32 14.50
N PRO A 124 -9.49 -40.01 13.37
CA PRO A 124 -9.14 -41.42 13.40
C PRO A 124 -7.89 -41.61 14.26
N LYS A 125 -8.00 -42.44 15.30
CA LYS A 125 -6.95 -42.74 16.28
C LYS A 125 -5.80 -43.58 15.70
N THR A 126 -5.45 -43.41 14.43
CA THR A 126 -4.18 -43.91 13.87
C THR A 126 -3.09 -42.90 14.25
N ARG A 127 -2.78 -42.88 15.54
CA ARG A 127 -1.78 -41.99 16.14
C ARG A 127 -0.41 -42.59 15.84
N GLU A 128 0.07 -42.38 14.61
CA GLU A 128 1.47 -42.65 14.29
C GLU A 128 2.33 -41.89 15.29
N VAL A 129 3.11 -42.64 16.07
CA VAL A 129 3.95 -42.12 17.14
C VAL A 129 5.10 -41.37 16.47
N VAL A 130 4.88 -40.10 16.14
CA VAL A 130 5.96 -39.23 15.63
C VAL A 130 7.06 -39.21 16.69
N PRO A 131 8.28 -39.68 16.38
CA PRO A 131 9.34 -39.77 17.37
C PRO A 131 9.61 -38.38 17.94
N LYS A 132 9.55 -38.28 19.27
CA LYS A 132 9.84 -37.04 20.00
C LYS A 132 11.29 -36.65 19.72
N ARG A 133 11.50 -35.68 18.83
CA ARG A 133 12.83 -35.17 18.52
C ARG A 133 13.43 -34.51 19.75
N LYS A 134 14.73 -34.72 19.96
CA LYS A 134 15.48 -34.07 21.04
C LYS A 134 15.34 -32.55 20.91
N PRO A 135 15.14 -31.81 22.02
CA PRO A 135 15.06 -30.36 21.96
C PRO A 135 16.38 -29.81 21.43
N LEU A 136 16.34 -29.15 20.27
CA LEU A 136 17.51 -28.54 19.63
C LEU A 136 18.19 -27.54 20.56
N ASN A 137 19.52 -27.41 20.44
CA ASN A 137 20.31 -26.47 21.23
C ASN A 137 19.93 -25.01 20.86
N PHE A 138 20.07 -24.08 21.80
CA PHE A 138 19.77 -22.65 21.59
C PHE A 138 20.51 -22.08 20.36
N ALA A 139 21.80 -22.42 20.20
CA ALA A 139 22.58 -21.98 19.05
C ALA A 139 22.03 -22.52 17.72
N GLU A 140 21.58 -23.77 17.69
CA GLU A 140 20.99 -24.40 16.50
C GLU A 140 19.63 -23.77 16.15
N ARG A 141 18.80 -23.48 17.16
CA ARG A 141 17.53 -22.78 16.97
C ARG A 141 17.74 -21.37 16.41
N ALA A 142 18.76 -20.66 16.90
CA ALA A 142 19.10 -19.34 16.39
C ALA A 142 19.52 -19.38 14.91
N LYS A 143 20.32 -20.37 14.51
CA LYS A 143 20.70 -20.58 13.10
C LYS A 143 19.49 -20.91 12.22
N LEU A 144 18.66 -21.87 12.64
CA LEU A 144 17.43 -22.23 11.92
C LEU A 144 16.46 -21.05 11.78
N ALA A 145 16.36 -20.20 12.81
CA ALA A 145 15.52 -19.01 12.76
C ALA A 145 16.07 -17.97 11.77
N LYS A 146 17.40 -17.81 11.68
CA LYS A 146 18.05 -16.93 10.69
C LYS A 146 17.83 -17.46 9.27
N GLU A 147 18.10 -18.74 9.03
CA GLU A 147 17.94 -19.39 7.73
C GLU A 147 16.49 -19.28 7.22
N ARG A 148 15.49 -19.52 8.08
CA ARG A 148 14.08 -19.34 7.71
C ARG A 148 13.72 -17.89 7.36
N LYS A 149 14.34 -16.91 8.02
CA LYS A 149 14.11 -15.50 7.70
C LYS A 149 14.77 -15.12 6.38
N GLU A 150 15.95 -15.66 6.11
CA GLU A 150 16.69 -15.45 4.86
C GLU A 150 15.96 -16.09 3.66
N GLN A 151 15.56 -17.35 3.77
CA GLN A 151 14.77 -18.04 2.75
C GLN A 151 13.47 -17.29 2.43
N LYS A 152 12.76 -16.78 3.44
CA LYS A 152 11.57 -15.95 3.22
C LYS A 152 11.88 -14.67 2.45
N ARG A 153 12.97 -13.97 2.79
CA ARG A 153 13.39 -12.76 2.07
C ARG A 153 13.77 -13.07 0.62
N GLU A 154 14.49 -14.17 0.40
CA GLU A 154 14.86 -14.62 -0.94
C GLU A 154 13.65 -15.01 -1.79
N GLU A 155 12.69 -15.75 -1.22
CA GLU A 155 11.44 -16.11 -1.90
C GLU A 155 10.61 -14.88 -2.24
N GLU A 156 10.51 -13.91 -1.33
CA GLU A 156 9.83 -12.64 -1.58
C GLU A 156 10.51 -11.84 -2.70
N LEU A 157 11.83 -11.70 -2.66
CA LEU A 157 12.61 -11.05 -3.72
C LEU A 157 12.44 -11.75 -5.07
N ARG A 158 12.53 -13.08 -5.08
CA ARG A 158 12.32 -13.90 -6.30
C ARG A 158 10.91 -13.70 -6.86
N ARG A 159 9.89 -13.70 -6.01
CA ARG A 159 8.50 -13.48 -6.41
C ARG A 159 8.29 -12.09 -7.01
N VAL A 160 8.94 -11.07 -6.46
CA VAL A 160 8.89 -9.70 -6.99
C VAL A 160 9.59 -9.61 -8.35
N GLN A 161 10.77 -10.22 -8.49
CA GLN A 161 11.50 -10.27 -9.77
C GLN A 161 10.71 -10.99 -10.86
N GLU A 162 10.13 -12.15 -10.55
CA GLU A 162 9.31 -12.93 -11.48
C GLU A 162 8.08 -12.13 -11.92
N ARG A 163 7.41 -11.45 -10.97
CA ARG A 163 6.28 -10.58 -11.28
C ARG A 163 6.67 -9.45 -12.22
N ARG A 164 7.82 -8.79 -11.98
CA ARG A 164 8.34 -7.72 -12.85
C ARG A 164 8.63 -8.25 -14.25
N ARG A 165 9.32 -9.38 -14.36
CA ARG A 165 9.64 -10.03 -15.64
C ARG A 165 8.39 -10.41 -16.43
N ARG A 166 7.36 -10.95 -15.75
CA ARG A 166 6.09 -11.31 -16.39
C ARG A 166 5.35 -10.09 -16.93
N LEU A 167 5.36 -8.98 -16.19
CA LEU A 167 4.75 -7.72 -16.64
C LEU A 167 5.48 -7.16 -17.86
N GLU A 168 6.81 -7.13 -17.81
CA GLU A 168 7.65 -6.65 -18.91
C GLU A 168 7.47 -7.50 -20.18
N GLN A 169 7.47 -8.84 -20.05
CA GLN A 169 7.19 -9.73 -21.17
C GLN A 169 5.80 -9.50 -21.76
N SER A 170 4.76 -9.39 -20.92
CA SER A 170 3.40 -9.12 -21.40
C SER A 170 3.28 -7.75 -22.08
N GLN A 171 3.99 -6.72 -21.61
CA GLN A 171 4.03 -5.42 -22.27
C GLN A 171 4.72 -5.48 -23.63
N ARG A 172 5.90 -6.11 -23.70
CA ARG A 172 6.63 -6.31 -24.98
C ARG A 172 5.78 -7.05 -26.00
N GLU A 173 5.07 -8.11 -25.59
CA GLU A 173 4.16 -8.85 -26.47
C GLU A 173 3.00 -7.98 -26.97
N ARG A 174 2.41 -7.15 -26.09
CA ARG A 174 1.32 -6.24 -26.48
C ARG A 174 1.81 -5.17 -27.46
N GLU A 175 2.99 -4.62 -27.25
CA GLU A 175 3.58 -3.62 -28.14
C GLU A 175 3.91 -4.24 -29.50
N GLN A 176 4.50 -5.43 -29.53
CA GLN A 176 4.75 -6.15 -30.79
C GLN A 176 3.45 -6.46 -31.54
N LYS A 177 2.41 -6.93 -30.84
CA LYS A 177 1.08 -7.17 -31.44
C LYS A 177 0.44 -5.87 -31.93
N LYS A 178 0.57 -4.78 -31.17
CA LYS A 178 0.08 -3.46 -31.58
C LYS A 178 0.77 -3.01 -32.86
N LEU A 179 2.10 -3.15 -32.93
CA LEU A 179 2.90 -2.78 -34.09
C LEU A 179 2.59 -3.65 -35.31
N SER A 180 2.34 -4.94 -35.15
CA SER A 180 1.97 -5.81 -36.27
C SER A 180 0.58 -5.47 -36.81
N LEU A 181 -0.38 -5.21 -35.92
CA LEU A 181 -1.77 -4.86 -36.28
C LEU A 181 -1.93 -3.42 -36.79
N SER A 182 -1.03 -2.51 -36.45
CA SER A 182 -1.09 -1.11 -36.91
C SER A 182 -0.59 -0.91 -38.34
N LYS A 183 0.05 -1.92 -38.94
CA LYS A 183 0.56 -1.83 -40.32
C LYS A 183 -0.58 -1.62 -41.32
N ARG A 184 -0.39 -0.69 -42.24
CA ARG A 184 -1.31 -0.38 -43.35
C ARG A 184 -0.60 -0.57 -44.69
N THR A 185 -1.36 -0.98 -45.71
CA THR A 185 -0.88 -1.09 -47.09
C THR A 185 -0.72 0.29 -47.72
N ARG A 186 -0.10 0.37 -48.90
CA ARG A 186 0.07 1.63 -49.66
C ARG A 186 -1.26 2.36 -49.93
N ARG A 187 -2.38 1.63 -50.01
CA ARG A 187 -3.74 2.18 -50.20
C ARG A 187 -4.46 2.51 -48.89
N GLY A 188 -3.79 2.40 -47.74
CA GLY A 188 -4.34 2.71 -46.42
C GLY A 188 -5.16 1.59 -45.77
N GLN A 189 -5.38 0.46 -46.45
CA GLN A 189 -6.08 -0.68 -45.87
C GLN A 189 -5.21 -1.35 -44.78
N PRO A 190 -5.80 -1.84 -43.69
CA PRO A 190 -5.04 -2.57 -42.67
C PRO A 190 -4.44 -3.85 -43.29
N VAL A 191 -3.19 -4.16 -42.96
CA VAL A 191 -2.57 -5.41 -43.39
C VAL A 191 -3.28 -6.57 -42.67
N MET A 192 -3.98 -7.41 -43.43
CA MET A 192 -4.86 -8.43 -42.86
C MET A 192 -4.14 -9.69 -42.37
N GLY A 193 -2.92 -9.98 -42.86
CA GLY A 193 -2.18 -11.21 -42.50
C GLY A 193 -2.10 -11.51 -40.99
N PRO A 194 -1.63 -10.57 -40.15
CA PRO A 194 -1.59 -10.76 -38.69
C PRO A 194 -2.99 -11.02 -38.09
N LYS A 195 -4.02 -10.31 -38.55
CA LYS A 195 -5.40 -10.49 -38.08
C LYS A 195 -5.99 -11.84 -38.47
N ILE A 196 -5.64 -12.33 -39.67
CA ILE A 196 -6.07 -13.65 -40.16
C ILE A 196 -5.45 -14.74 -39.29
N ASN A 197 -4.16 -14.66 -38.97
CA ASN A 197 -3.51 -15.64 -38.09
C ASN A 197 -4.15 -15.67 -36.69
N ASP A 198 -4.41 -14.50 -36.08
CA ASP A 198 -5.12 -14.41 -34.80
C ASP A 198 -6.51 -15.08 -34.85
N LEU A 199 -7.20 -15.02 -35.99
CA LEU A 199 -8.49 -15.67 -36.19
C LEU A 199 -8.36 -17.18 -36.34
N LEU A 200 -7.38 -17.64 -37.13
CA LEU A 200 -7.10 -19.06 -37.34
C LEU A 200 -6.70 -19.76 -36.03
N ASP A 201 -5.85 -19.12 -35.22
CA ASP A 201 -5.44 -19.68 -33.93
C ASP A 201 -6.62 -19.79 -32.95
N LYS A 202 -7.55 -18.82 -32.96
CA LYS A 202 -8.78 -18.91 -32.16
C LYS A 202 -9.69 -20.06 -32.62
N ILE A 203 -9.80 -20.27 -33.93
CA ILE A 203 -10.57 -21.40 -34.48
C ILE A 203 -9.93 -22.71 -34.00
N ARG A 204 -8.60 -22.86 -34.11
CA ARG A 204 -7.87 -24.05 -33.64
C ARG A 204 -8.02 -24.32 -32.14
N GLN A 205 -8.09 -23.29 -31.30
CA GLN A 205 -8.26 -23.44 -29.85
C GLN A 205 -9.68 -23.82 -29.41
N ASN A 206 -10.68 -23.53 -30.26
CA ASN A 206 -12.10 -23.80 -29.99
C ASN A 206 -12.64 -25.04 -30.73
N SER A 207 -11.79 -25.73 -31.50
CA SER A 207 -12.10 -26.98 -32.21
C SER A 207 -11.63 -28.17 -31.39
#